data_AF-A0AAW0P8T5-F1
#
_entry.id   AF-A0AAW0P8T5-F1
#
_cell.length_a   1.000
_cell.length_b   1.000
_cell.length_c   1.000
_cell.angle_alpha   90.00
_cell.angle_beta   90.00
_cell.angle_gamma   90.00
#
_symmetry.space_group_name_H-M   'P 1'
#
loop_
_entity.id
_entity.type
_entity.pdbx_description
1 polymer ?
#
loop_
_entity_poly.entity_id
_entity_poly.type
_entity_poly.pdbx_seq_one_letter_code
_entity_poly.pdbx_strand_id
1 'polypeptide(L)'
;MANSGLQILGFALALLGLIGLIIGTILPQWKMSAYVGDNIITAVAMYEGLWMSCAFQSTGQIQCKVYDSILQLNSALQATRALMIVSIIVTLAGLGVACMGMKCTNCGGDDKVKKSKIAMTGGIILVIGSLCSIVACSWYAHDIIQAFYNPFTPVNTKYEFGSAIFIAWAGSFLVIIGGGMLAATCPKPAKSAPAARYPRAPSSIPKDKEYPPSSTAREYV
;
A
#
# COMPACT_ATOMS: atom_id res chain seq x y z
N MET A 1 -20.94 -8.31 2.23
CA MET A 1 -20.61 -7.89 0.86
C MET A 1 -19.73 -6.67 0.99
N ALA A 2 -18.51 -6.68 0.49
CA ALA A 2 -17.77 -5.42 0.38
C ALA A 2 -18.52 -4.53 -0.62
N ASN A 3 -18.97 -3.37 -0.15
CA ASN A 3 -19.68 -2.40 -0.96
C ASN A 3 -18.75 -1.96 -2.10
N SER A 4 -19.21 -2.00 -3.35
CA SER A 4 -18.37 -1.59 -4.50
C SER A 4 -17.85 -0.16 -4.34
N GLY A 5 -18.62 0.70 -3.66
CA GLY A 5 -18.17 2.05 -3.30
C GLY A 5 -16.95 2.08 -2.37
N LEU A 6 -16.80 1.13 -1.44
CA LEU A 6 -15.64 1.07 -0.55
C LEU A 6 -14.36 0.71 -1.32
N GLN A 7 -14.45 -0.21 -2.29
CA GLN A 7 -13.32 -0.57 -3.15
C GLN A 7 -12.89 0.61 -4.03
N ILE A 8 -13.84 1.31 -4.64
CA ILE A 8 -13.57 2.47 -5.50
C ILE A 8 -12.93 3.60 -4.67
N LEU A 9 -13.49 3.90 -3.50
CA LEU A 9 -12.94 4.92 -2.60
C LEU A 9 -11.54 4.54 -2.13
N GLY A 10 -11.33 3.28 -1.71
CA GLY A 10 -10.01 2.80 -1.29
C GLY A 10 -8.97 2.90 -2.41
N PHE A 11 -9.34 2.54 -3.64
CA PHE A 11 -8.48 2.69 -4.82
C PHE A 11 -8.17 4.15 -5.15
N ALA A 12 -9.17 5.04 -5.10
CA ALA A 12 -8.99 6.46 -5.34
C ALA A 12 -8.06 7.12 -4.30
N LEU A 13 -8.22 6.78 -3.02
CA LEU A 13 -7.33 7.25 -1.95
C LEU A 13 -5.89 6.74 -2.14
N ALA A 14 -5.72 5.47 -2.52
CA ALA A 14 -4.40 4.91 -2.81
C ALA A 14 -3.74 5.57 -4.03
N LEU A 15 -4.50 5.90 -5.08
CA LEU A 15 -4.01 6.63 -6.24
C LEU A 15 -3.56 8.05 -5.88
N LEU A 16 -4.38 8.79 -5.14
CA LEU A 16 -4.03 10.13 -4.65
C LEU A 16 -2.81 10.08 -3.73
N GLY A 17 -2.73 9.08 -2.86
CA GLY A 17 -1.59 8.85 -1.99
C GLY A 17 -0.29 8.57 -2.76
N LEU A 18 -0.35 7.76 -3.82
CA LEU A 18 0.78 7.50 -4.72
C LEU A 18 1.25 8.78 -5.41
N ILE A 19 0.32 9.62 -5.89
CA ILE A 19 0.67 10.92 -6.49
C ILE A 19 1.36 11.81 -5.45
N GLY A 20 0.84 11.87 -4.22
CA GLY A 20 1.46 12.59 -3.11
C GLY A 20 2.88 12.09 -2.79
N LEU A 21 3.10 10.78 -2.80
CA LEU A 21 4.43 10.18 -2.59
C LEU A 21 5.42 10.57 -3.70
N ILE A 22 4.98 10.56 -4.97
CA ILE A 22 5.81 10.96 -6.12
C ILE A 22 6.17 12.45 -6.02
N ILE A 23 5.17 13.30 -5.78
CA ILE A 23 5.37 14.76 -5.62
C ILE A 23 6.32 15.02 -4.45
N GLY A 24 6.04 14.46 -3.28
CA GLY A 24 6.89 14.60 -2.10
C GLY A 24 8.33 14.15 -2.36
N THR A 25 8.54 13.08 -3.13
CA THR A 25 9.89 12.58 -3.46
C THR A 25 10.66 13.48 -4.41
N ILE A 26 9.99 14.14 -5.36
CA ILE A 26 10.63 14.98 -6.39
C ILE A 26 10.89 16.40 -5.88
N LEU A 27 10.03 16.93 -4.98
CA LEU A 27 10.15 18.31 -4.52
C LEU A 27 11.48 18.58 -3.79
N PRO A 28 12.10 19.75 -4.03
CA PRO A 28 13.35 20.13 -3.38
C PRO A 28 13.17 20.66 -1.94
N GLN A 29 11.98 20.53 -1.35
CA GLN A 29 11.58 21.16 -0.08
C GLN A 29 11.43 20.13 1.04
N TRP A 30 12.42 19.26 1.24
CA TRP A 30 12.40 18.31 2.38
C TRP A 30 12.83 18.97 3.68
N LYS A 31 13.85 19.83 3.60
CA LYS A 31 14.25 20.70 4.70
C LYS A 31 14.59 22.09 4.17
N MET A 32 14.40 23.11 4.98
CA MET A 32 14.64 24.51 4.61
C MET A 32 15.48 25.22 5.67
N SER A 33 16.31 26.18 5.28
CA SER A 33 16.97 27.09 6.21
C SER A 33 16.83 28.53 5.71
N ALA A 34 16.43 29.43 6.60
CA ALA A 34 16.20 30.84 6.29
C ALA A 34 17.39 31.76 6.65
N TYR A 35 18.42 31.21 7.29
CA TYR A 35 19.54 31.97 7.85
C TYR A 35 20.87 31.47 7.34
N VAL A 36 21.63 32.37 6.71
CA VAL A 36 23.07 32.25 6.47
C VAL A 36 23.69 33.45 7.19
N GLY A 37 24.48 33.18 8.23
CA GLY A 37 24.83 34.16 9.28
C GLY A 37 25.69 35.35 8.90
N ASP A 38 26.19 36.03 9.95
CA ASP A 38 26.81 37.36 9.98
C ASP A 38 28.03 37.59 9.05
N ASN A 39 28.51 36.57 8.32
CA ASN A 39 29.71 36.64 7.47
C ASN A 39 29.45 36.47 5.96
N ILE A 40 28.20 36.46 5.49
CA ILE A 40 27.91 36.46 4.04
C ILE A 40 27.02 37.65 3.68
N ILE A 41 27.49 38.43 2.69
CA ILE A 41 26.97 39.73 2.22
C ILE A 41 25.55 39.64 1.59
N THR A 42 24.90 38.46 1.56
CA THR A 42 23.56 38.26 0.98
C THR A 42 22.71 37.30 1.82
N ALA A 43 21.47 37.67 2.14
CA ALA A 43 20.50 36.72 2.72
C ALA A 43 20.12 35.68 1.66
N VAL A 44 20.30 34.40 1.98
CA VAL A 44 19.99 33.27 1.10
C VAL A 44 19.11 32.27 1.85
N ALA A 45 17.97 31.90 1.28
CA ALA A 45 17.16 30.78 1.76
C ALA A 45 17.58 29.51 1.03
N MET A 46 17.94 28.46 1.77
CA MET A 46 18.35 27.17 1.19
C MET A 46 17.23 26.14 1.35
N TYR A 47 16.89 25.47 0.26
CA TYR A 47 15.96 24.36 0.22
C TYR A 47 16.71 23.10 -0.19
N GLU A 48 16.69 22.08 0.65
CA GLU A 48 17.29 20.79 0.32
C GLU A 48 16.21 19.74 0.14
N GLY A 49 16.21 19.13 -1.04
CA GLY A 49 15.39 18.01 -1.39
C GLY A 49 16.13 16.70 -1.33
N LEU A 50 15.40 15.66 -1.70
CA LEU A 50 15.99 14.35 -1.91
C LEU A 50 16.98 14.38 -3.07
N TRP A 51 16.71 15.04 -4.21
CA TRP A 51 17.54 14.91 -5.43
C TRP A 51 18.38 16.13 -5.81
N MET A 52 17.99 17.29 -5.31
CA MET A 52 18.63 18.57 -5.62
C MET A 52 18.55 19.50 -4.42
N SER A 53 19.43 20.49 -4.40
CA SER A 53 19.42 21.61 -3.46
C SER A 53 19.20 22.90 -4.24
N CYS A 54 18.33 23.78 -3.75
CA CYS A 54 18.04 25.07 -4.35
C CYS A 54 18.36 26.20 -3.38
N ALA A 55 19.10 27.20 -3.85
CA ALA A 55 19.41 28.43 -3.13
C ALA A 55 18.58 29.58 -3.71
N PHE A 56 17.87 30.32 -2.86
CA PHE A 56 17.14 31.53 -3.23
C PHE A 56 17.86 32.75 -2.67
N GLN A 57 18.37 33.60 -3.55
CA GLN A 57 19.20 34.74 -3.18
C GLN A 57 18.39 36.05 -3.19
N SER A 58 18.76 37.03 -2.37
CA SER A 58 18.04 38.32 -2.26
C SER A 58 17.94 39.09 -3.59
N THR A 59 18.80 38.78 -4.57
CA THR A 59 18.79 39.32 -5.93
C THR A 59 17.64 38.77 -6.79
N GLY A 60 16.79 37.89 -6.25
CA GLY A 60 15.67 37.26 -6.95
C GLY A 60 16.08 36.06 -7.80
N GLN A 61 17.35 35.64 -7.76
CA GLN A 61 17.85 34.49 -8.48
C GLN A 61 17.63 33.20 -7.68
N ILE A 62 17.08 32.17 -8.34
CA ILE A 62 17.02 30.81 -7.82
C ILE A 62 18.03 29.93 -8.56
N GLN A 63 18.91 29.28 -7.79
CA GLN A 63 19.94 28.39 -8.32
C GLN A 63 19.71 26.98 -7.75
N CYS A 64 19.29 26.05 -8.60
CA CYS A 64 19.11 24.65 -8.22
C CYS A 64 20.26 23.80 -8.77
N LYS A 65 20.88 23.02 -7.89
CA LYS A 65 21.97 22.11 -8.23
C LYS A 65 21.58 20.68 -7.85
N VAL A 66 21.73 19.75 -8.80
CA VAL A 66 21.58 18.31 -8.55
C VAL A 66 22.81 17.80 -7.81
N TYR A 67 22.64 16.84 -6.89
CA TYR A 67 23.78 16.27 -6.17
C TYR A 67 24.68 15.45 -7.12
N ASP A 68 25.88 15.94 -7.41
CA ASP A 68 26.83 15.33 -8.37
C ASP A 68 27.43 13.99 -7.89
N SER A 69 27.49 13.75 -6.58
CA SER A 69 28.11 12.55 -6.00
C SER A 69 27.30 12.00 -4.84
N ILE A 70 26.74 10.80 -5.03
CA ILE A 70 25.94 10.10 -4.02
C ILE A 70 26.80 9.63 -2.82
N LEU A 71 28.10 9.39 -3.05
CA LEU A 71 29.02 8.88 -2.03
C LEU A 71 29.46 9.93 -0.99
N GLN A 72 29.31 11.22 -1.31
CA GLN A 72 29.66 12.32 -0.41
C GLN A 72 28.44 12.83 0.40
N LEU A 73 27.26 12.25 0.15
CA LEU A 73 26.00 12.72 0.71
C LEU A 73 25.67 12.01 2.03
N ASN A 74 24.95 12.68 2.93
CA ASN A 74 24.58 12.13 4.24
C ASN A 74 23.90 10.75 4.10
N SER A 75 24.37 9.78 4.87
CA SER A 75 23.85 8.40 4.88
C SER A 75 22.34 8.35 5.13
N ALA A 76 21.81 9.23 5.98
CA ALA A 76 20.37 9.35 6.24
C ALA A 76 19.58 9.75 4.98
N LEU A 77 20.13 10.64 4.15
CA LEU A 77 19.50 11.10 2.91
C LEU A 77 19.52 9.97 1.87
N GLN A 78 20.63 9.24 1.75
CA GLN A 78 20.73 8.09 0.85
C GLN A 78 19.75 6.96 1.24
N ALA A 79 19.65 6.64 2.52
CA ALA A 79 18.68 5.66 3.03
C ALA A 79 17.24 6.10 2.73
N THR A 80 16.92 7.38 2.98
CA THR A 80 15.59 7.94 2.70
C THR A 80 15.25 7.86 1.21
N ARG A 81 16.19 8.17 0.30
CA ARG A 81 15.99 7.98 -1.16
C ARG A 81 15.62 6.54 -1.49
N ALA A 82 16.41 5.58 -1.00
CA ALA A 82 16.20 4.18 -1.31
C ALA A 82 14.83 3.70 -0.80
N LEU A 83 14.47 4.03 0.44
CA LEU A 83 13.19 3.66 1.02
C LEU A 83 12.01 4.30 0.28
N MET A 84 12.10 5.59 -0.08
CA MET A 84 11.05 6.26 -0.86
C MET A 84 10.85 5.61 -2.23
N ILE A 85 11.92 5.31 -2.97
CA ILE A 85 11.84 4.66 -4.29
C ILE A 85 11.23 3.25 -4.16
N VAL A 86 11.71 2.46 -3.20
CA VAL A 86 11.17 1.12 -2.94
C VAL A 86 9.69 1.20 -2.57
N SER A 87 9.29 2.16 -1.72
CA SER A 87 7.89 2.37 -1.37
C SER A 87 7.02 2.67 -2.58
N ILE A 88 7.50 3.51 -3.52
CA ILE A 88 6.76 3.89 -4.72
C ILE A 88 6.60 2.69 -5.64
N ILE A 89 7.67 1.91 -5.86
CA ILE A 89 7.61 0.70 -6.71
C ILE A 89 6.64 -0.33 -6.13
N VAL A 90 6.73 -0.59 -4.82
CA VAL A 90 5.84 -1.55 -4.13
C VAL A 90 4.39 -1.05 -4.15
N THR A 91 4.16 0.24 -3.91
CA THR A 91 2.82 0.85 -3.96
C THR A 91 2.23 0.79 -5.36
N LEU A 92 3.03 1.05 -6.39
CA LEU A 92 2.60 0.99 -7.79
C LEU A 92 2.26 -0.46 -8.19
N ALA A 93 3.08 -1.43 -7.78
CA ALA A 93 2.78 -2.85 -7.96
C ALA A 93 1.49 -3.27 -7.23
N GLY A 94 1.31 -2.83 -5.98
CA GLY A 94 0.10 -3.07 -5.19
C GLY A 94 -1.15 -2.47 -5.83
N LEU A 95 -1.04 -1.27 -6.41
CA LEU A 95 -2.12 -0.61 -7.14
C LEU A 95 -2.48 -1.37 -8.43
N GLY A 96 -1.49 -1.89 -9.15
CA GLY A 96 -1.70 -2.75 -10.32
C GLY A 96 -2.46 -4.04 -9.97
N VAL A 97 -2.02 -4.72 -8.90
CA VAL A 97 -2.71 -5.91 -8.38
C VAL A 97 -4.14 -5.57 -7.94
N ALA A 98 -4.32 -4.47 -7.20
CA ALA A 98 -5.64 -4.02 -6.77
C ALA A 98 -6.57 -3.73 -7.96
N CYS A 99 -6.04 -3.10 -9.03
CA CYS A 99 -6.78 -2.78 -10.24
C CYS A 99 -7.33 -4.02 -10.95
N MET A 100 -6.55 -5.10 -11.02
CA MET A 100 -6.99 -6.39 -11.56
C MET A 100 -8.05 -7.08 -10.68
N GLY A 101 -8.07 -6.81 -9.38
CA GLY A 101 -9.03 -7.39 -8.44
C GLY A 101 -10.35 -6.62 -8.29
N MET A 102 -10.45 -5.42 -8.85
CA MET A 102 -11.69 -4.62 -8.76
C MET A 102 -12.82 -5.23 -9.57
N LYS A 103 -14.06 -5.12 -9.05
CA LYS A 103 -15.26 -5.62 -9.75
C LYS A 103 -15.54 -4.91 -11.08
N CYS A 104 -15.06 -3.67 -11.22
CA CYS A 104 -15.23 -2.84 -12.42
C CYS A 104 -14.27 -3.21 -13.56
N THR A 105 -13.27 -4.06 -13.29
CA THR A 105 -12.28 -4.53 -14.28
C THR A 105 -12.71 -5.88 -14.86
N ASN A 106 -12.72 -5.99 -16.19
CA ASN A 106 -13.07 -7.24 -16.89
C ASN A 106 -11.92 -8.28 -16.87
N CYS A 107 -10.69 -7.89 -16.54
CA CYS A 107 -9.56 -8.80 -16.42
C CYS A 107 -9.79 -9.82 -15.29
N GLY A 108 -9.60 -11.12 -15.55
CA GLY A 108 -9.60 -12.18 -14.52
C GLY A 108 -10.88 -13.02 -14.35
N GLY A 109 -11.82 -12.97 -15.30
CA GLY A 109 -13.01 -13.82 -15.31
C GLY A 109 -14.13 -13.35 -14.38
N ASP A 110 -15.23 -14.12 -14.29
CA ASP A 110 -16.45 -13.70 -13.58
C ASP A 110 -16.49 -14.12 -12.09
N ASP A 111 -15.42 -14.78 -11.62
CA ASP A 111 -15.31 -15.26 -10.24
C ASP A 111 -15.10 -14.12 -9.24
N LYS A 112 -16.20 -13.59 -8.69
CA LYS A 112 -16.22 -12.51 -7.69
C LYS A 112 -15.35 -12.79 -6.46
N VAL A 113 -15.22 -14.05 -6.05
CA VAL A 113 -14.40 -14.45 -4.90
C VAL A 113 -12.90 -14.34 -5.22
N LYS A 114 -12.48 -14.75 -6.43
CA LYS A 114 -11.07 -14.62 -6.86
C LYS A 114 -10.68 -13.16 -7.00
N LYS A 115 -11.53 -12.34 -7.65
CA LYS A 115 -11.33 -10.89 -7.76
C LYS A 115 -11.19 -10.21 -6.40
N SER A 116 -12.06 -10.55 -5.44
CA SER A 116 -12.00 -10.04 -4.06
C SER A 116 -10.69 -10.41 -3.34
N LYS A 117 -10.17 -11.63 -3.54
CA LYS A 117 -8.87 -12.05 -2.97
C LYS A 117 -7.71 -11.29 -3.60
N ILE A 118 -7.72 -11.09 -4.92
CA ILE A 118 -6.70 -10.30 -5.63
C ILE A 118 -6.69 -8.86 -5.12
N ALA A 119 -7.87 -8.23 -4.98
CA ALA A 119 -8.00 -6.88 -4.43
C ALA A 119 -7.49 -6.78 -2.99
N MET A 120 -7.77 -7.79 -2.15
CA MET A 120 -7.25 -7.87 -0.79
C MET A 120 -5.73 -7.96 -0.76
N THR A 121 -5.13 -8.82 -1.58
CA THR A 121 -3.67 -8.93 -1.70
C THR A 121 -3.05 -7.60 -2.15
N GLY A 122 -3.65 -6.94 -3.14
CA GLY A 122 -3.24 -5.60 -3.56
C GLY A 122 -3.29 -4.58 -2.43
N GLY A 123 -4.37 -4.57 -1.63
CA GLY A 123 -4.50 -3.74 -0.44
C GLY A 123 -3.41 -3.97 0.60
N ILE A 124 -3.05 -5.23 0.88
CA ILE A 124 -1.96 -5.58 1.81
C ILE A 124 -0.61 -5.08 1.29
N ILE A 125 -0.34 -5.26 -0.01
CA ILE A 125 0.90 -4.76 -0.64
C ILE A 125 0.99 -3.23 -0.54
N LEU A 126 -0.13 -2.52 -0.75
CA LEU A 126 -0.19 -1.06 -0.59
C LEU A 126 0.15 -0.62 0.85
N VAL A 127 -0.39 -1.31 1.85
CA VAL A 127 -0.08 -1.02 3.27
C VAL A 127 1.39 -1.28 3.57
N ILE A 128 1.95 -2.41 3.13
CA ILE A 128 3.37 -2.72 3.33
C ILE A 128 4.27 -1.70 2.63
N GLY A 129 3.95 -1.34 1.39
CA GLY A 129 4.68 -0.34 0.61
C GLY A 129 4.70 1.03 1.29
N SER A 130 3.55 1.50 1.77
CA SER A 130 3.42 2.81 2.42
C SER A 130 3.98 2.87 3.85
N LEU A 131 4.08 1.76 4.55
CA LEU A 131 4.81 1.72 5.82
C LEU A 131 6.30 2.06 5.62
N CYS A 132 6.88 1.64 4.50
CA CYS A 132 8.26 2.00 4.13
C CYS A 132 8.44 3.51 3.96
N SER A 133 7.51 4.20 3.28
CA SER A 133 7.58 5.66 3.12
C SER A 133 7.34 6.41 4.43
N ILE A 134 6.46 5.93 5.32
CA ILE A 134 6.30 6.51 6.66
C ILE A 134 7.61 6.41 7.43
N VAL A 135 8.24 5.23 7.47
CA VAL A 135 9.51 5.04 8.17
C VAL A 135 10.59 5.94 7.59
N ALA A 136 10.68 6.07 6.26
CA ALA A 136 11.64 6.97 5.61
C ALA A 136 11.43 8.44 6.02
N CYS A 137 10.19 8.92 5.95
CA CYS A 137 9.85 10.30 6.32
C CYS A 137 10.09 10.55 7.81
N SER A 138 9.69 9.62 8.69
CA SER A 138 9.86 9.75 10.13
C SER A 138 11.33 9.69 10.55
N TRP A 139 12.13 8.84 9.91
CA TRP A 139 13.58 8.80 10.14
C TRP A 139 14.22 10.14 9.74
N TYR A 140 13.93 10.63 8.54
CA TYR A 140 14.52 11.88 8.06
C TYR A 140 14.06 13.08 8.90
N ALA A 141 12.78 13.11 9.32
CA ALA A 141 12.27 14.11 10.24
C ALA A 141 12.99 14.08 11.59
N HIS A 142 13.26 12.89 12.11
CA HIS A 142 14.01 12.73 13.36
C HIS A 142 15.44 13.25 13.24
N ASP A 143 16.12 13.02 12.12
CA ASP A 143 17.46 13.53 11.82
C ASP A 143 17.48 15.07 11.82
N ILE A 144 16.48 15.71 11.20
CA ILE A 144 16.34 17.18 11.23
C ILE A 144 16.18 17.70 12.66
N ILE A 145 15.30 17.06 13.45
CA ILE A 145 15.06 17.45 14.85
C ILE A 145 16.36 17.34 15.66
N GLN A 146 17.06 16.21 15.56
CA GLN A 146 18.32 16.01 16.27
C GLN A 146 19.37 17.05 15.87
N ALA A 147 19.49 17.33 14.57
CA ALA A 147 20.42 18.34 14.07
C ALA A 147 20.07 19.75 14.59
N PHE A 148 18.79 20.08 14.73
CA PHE A 148 18.34 21.38 15.22
C PHE A 148 18.66 21.62 16.70
N TYR A 149 18.49 20.59 17.54
CA TYR A 149 18.75 20.67 18.99
C TYR A 149 20.20 20.37 19.38
N ASN A 150 21.04 19.92 18.44
CA ASN A 150 22.44 19.64 18.73
C ASN A 150 23.21 20.96 18.98
N PRO A 151 23.85 21.12 20.16
CA PRO A 151 24.58 22.35 20.51
C PRO A 151 25.82 22.59 19.65
N PHE A 152 26.32 21.56 18.96
CA PHE A 152 27.45 21.66 18.04
C PHE A 152 27.03 22.08 16.63
N THR A 153 25.74 22.14 16.32
CA THR A 153 25.25 22.63 15.02
C THR A 153 25.31 24.15 14.99
N PRO A 154 26.10 24.76 14.08
CA PRO A 154 26.12 26.21 13.91
C PRO A 154 24.71 26.76 13.69
N VAL A 155 24.42 27.91 14.29
CA VAL A 155 23.11 28.60 14.10
C VAL A 155 22.80 28.87 12.63
N ASN A 156 23.83 29.02 11.81
CA ASN A 156 23.78 29.32 10.37
C ASN A 156 23.45 28.09 9.50
N THR A 157 23.36 26.90 10.09
CA THR A 157 23.07 25.64 9.38
C THR A 157 21.92 24.89 10.04
N LYS A 158 21.05 25.59 10.77
CA LYS A 158 19.84 25.00 11.35
C LYS A 158 18.77 24.90 10.27
N TYR A 159 18.33 23.68 10.03
CA TYR A 159 17.26 23.39 9.09
C TYR A 159 15.94 23.13 9.82
N GLU A 160 14.87 23.58 9.20
CA GLU A 160 13.48 23.35 9.58
C GLU A 160 12.81 22.39 8.58
N PHE A 161 11.60 21.94 8.92
CA PHE A 161 10.82 21.08 8.04
C PHE A 161 10.39 21.81 6.78
N GLY A 162 10.65 21.19 5.63
CA GLY A 162 10.10 21.64 4.37
C GLY A 162 8.72 21.03 4.08
N SER A 163 7.99 21.64 3.15
CA SER A 163 6.64 21.22 2.73
C SER A 163 6.57 19.79 2.18
N ALA A 164 7.64 19.30 1.54
CA ALA A 164 7.64 18.02 0.84
C ALA A 164 7.48 16.82 1.80
N ILE A 165 8.04 16.90 3.01
CA ILE A 165 7.87 15.87 4.05
C ILE A 165 6.40 15.70 4.43
N PHE A 166 5.69 16.82 4.61
CA PHE A 166 4.27 16.77 4.97
C PHE A 166 3.42 16.17 3.85
N ILE A 167 3.74 16.48 2.60
CA ILE A 167 3.08 15.90 1.42
C ILE A 167 3.34 14.38 1.36
N ALA A 168 4.58 13.95 1.60
CA ALA A 168 4.95 12.53 1.60
C ALA A 168 4.29 11.75 2.75
N TRP A 169 4.19 12.34 3.94
CA TRP A 169 3.42 11.76 5.06
C TRP A 169 1.94 11.66 4.74
N ALA A 170 1.32 12.75 4.28
CA ALA A 170 -0.09 12.74 3.89
C ALA A 170 -0.36 11.69 2.80
N GLY A 171 0.50 11.63 1.78
CA GLY A 171 0.45 10.60 0.74
C GLY A 171 0.53 9.18 1.30
N SER A 172 1.46 8.93 2.22
CA SER A 172 1.61 7.62 2.88
C SER A 172 0.35 7.22 3.66
N PHE A 173 -0.22 8.14 4.46
CA PHE A 173 -1.45 7.86 5.20
C PHE A 173 -2.64 7.58 4.28
N LEU A 174 -2.77 8.32 3.18
CA LEU A 174 -3.80 8.07 2.17
C LEU A 174 -3.66 6.68 1.55
N VAL A 175 -2.43 6.22 1.26
CA VAL A 175 -2.17 4.85 0.78
C VAL A 175 -2.50 3.82 1.84
N ILE A 176 -2.16 4.03 3.12
CA ILE A 176 -2.49 3.09 4.20
C ILE A 176 -4.01 2.96 4.35
N ILE A 177 -4.73 4.08 4.39
CA ILE A 177 -6.19 4.08 4.51
C ILE A 177 -6.81 3.40 3.29
N GLY A 178 -6.39 3.77 2.07
CA GLY A 178 -6.89 3.18 0.84
C GLY A 178 -6.59 1.67 0.73
N GLY A 179 -5.37 1.26 1.06
CA GLY A 179 -4.94 -0.12 1.11
C GLY A 179 -5.67 -0.94 2.18
N GLY A 180 -5.91 -0.35 3.36
CA GLY A 180 -6.69 -0.95 4.44
C GLY A 180 -8.15 -1.18 4.05
N MET A 181 -8.78 -0.22 3.35
CA MET A 181 -10.13 -0.37 2.80
C MET A 181 -10.21 -1.49 1.75
N LEU A 182 -9.19 -1.62 0.90
CA LEU A 182 -9.10 -2.70 -0.07
C LEU A 182 -8.86 -4.05 0.61
N ALA A 183 -8.00 -4.11 1.64
CA ALA A 183 -7.72 -5.31 2.42
C ALA A 183 -8.92 -5.78 3.27
N ALA A 184 -9.71 -4.86 3.80
CA ALA A 184 -10.92 -5.15 4.58
C ALA A 184 -12.07 -5.76 3.75
N THR A 185 -11.88 -5.91 2.43
CA THR A 185 -12.79 -6.61 1.52
C THR A 185 -12.68 -8.13 1.72
N CYS A 186 -12.97 -8.62 2.92
CA CYS A 186 -13.00 -10.05 3.23
C CYS A 186 -14.18 -10.73 2.51
N PRO A 187 -13.93 -11.72 1.63
CA PRO A 187 -14.97 -12.68 1.29
C PRO A 187 -15.32 -13.39 2.59
N LYS A 188 -16.55 -13.24 3.10
CA LYS A 188 -17.01 -14.14 4.16
C LYS A 188 -16.82 -15.56 3.65
N PRO A 189 -16.19 -16.48 4.40
CA PRO A 189 -16.28 -17.88 4.05
C PRO A 189 -17.77 -18.17 3.92
N ALA A 190 -18.17 -18.82 2.82
CA ALA A 190 -19.51 -19.37 2.75
C ALA A 190 -19.68 -20.14 4.06
N LYS A 191 -20.63 -19.72 4.91
CA LYS A 191 -21.06 -20.56 6.03
C LYS A 191 -21.26 -21.92 5.37
N SER A 192 -20.49 -22.92 5.79
CA SER A 192 -20.66 -24.29 5.36
C SER A 192 -22.16 -24.53 5.39
N ALA A 193 -22.77 -24.69 4.21
CA ALA A 193 -24.14 -25.15 4.14
C ALA A 193 -24.20 -26.38 5.06
N PRO A 194 -25.20 -26.51 5.96
CA PRO A 194 -25.30 -27.72 6.76
C PRO A 194 -25.24 -28.87 5.78
N ALA A 195 -24.29 -29.78 5.99
CA ALA A 195 -23.98 -30.86 5.08
C ALA A 195 -25.28 -31.44 4.55
N ALA A 196 -25.48 -31.43 3.23
CA ALA A 196 -26.65 -32.01 2.61
C ALA A 196 -26.76 -33.44 3.12
N ARG A 197 -27.72 -33.71 4.02
CA ARG A 197 -28.11 -35.06 4.39
C ARG A 197 -28.62 -35.69 3.10
N TYR A 198 -27.80 -36.51 2.46
CA TYR A 198 -28.26 -37.42 1.43
C TYR A 198 -29.45 -38.22 2.01
N PRO A 199 -30.62 -38.26 1.34
CA PRO A 199 -31.65 -39.19 1.71
C PRO A 199 -31.05 -40.60 1.66
N ARG A 200 -31.03 -41.29 2.80
CA ARG A 200 -30.66 -42.70 2.86
C ARG A 200 -31.66 -43.46 2.00
N ALA A 201 -31.21 -44.05 0.89
CA ALA A 201 -32.05 -44.92 0.07
C ALA A 201 -32.60 -46.06 0.94
N PRO A 202 -33.88 -46.45 0.80
CA PRO A 202 -34.41 -47.60 1.52
C PRO A 202 -33.66 -48.84 1.05
N SER A 203 -33.09 -49.61 1.96
CA SER A 203 -32.54 -50.93 1.68
C SER A 203 -33.68 -51.89 1.36
N SER A 204 -34.02 -52.04 0.08
CA SER A 204 -34.89 -53.12 -0.38
C SER A 204 -34.11 -54.43 -0.36
N ILE A 205 -34.32 -55.23 0.68
CA ILE A 205 -33.92 -56.63 0.73
C ILE A 205 -34.74 -57.37 -0.34
N PRO A 206 -34.13 -58.09 -1.31
CA PRO A 206 -34.89 -58.93 -2.23
C PRO A 206 -35.49 -60.10 -1.45
N LYS A 207 -36.81 -60.28 -1.51
CA LYS A 207 -37.47 -61.50 -1.04
C LYS A 207 -37.19 -62.60 -2.06
N ASP A 208 -36.55 -63.69 -1.63
CA ASP A 208 -36.42 -64.91 -2.40
C ASP A 208 -37.81 -65.43 -2.81
N LYS A 209 -37.98 -65.67 -4.10
CA LYS A 209 -39.16 -66.34 -4.65
C LYS A 209 -38.96 -67.84 -4.52
N GLU A 210 -39.58 -68.43 -3.50
CA GLU A 210 -39.80 -69.87 -3.40
C GLU A 210 -40.67 -70.33 -4.58
N TYR A 211 -40.18 -71.28 -5.39
CA TYR A 211 -40.92 -71.90 -6.49
C TYR A 211 -41.73 -73.10 -5.93
N PRO A 212 -43.01 -73.31 -6.34
CA PRO A 212 -43.79 -74.42 -5.80
C PRO A 212 -43.41 -75.75 -6.48
N PRO A 213 -43.42 -76.89 -5.77
CA PRO A 213 -43.31 -78.19 -6.42
C PRO A 213 -44.67 -78.62 -7.00
N SER A 214 -44.65 -79.15 -8.21
CA SER A 214 -45.79 -79.84 -8.80
C SER A 214 -45.87 -81.28 -8.25
N SER A 215 -47.04 -81.69 -7.77
CA SER A 215 -47.38 -83.11 -7.70
C SER A 215 -48.90 -83.31 -7.82
N THR A 216 -49.32 -83.73 -9.00
CA THR A 216 -50.54 -84.51 -9.21
C THR A 216 -50.30 -85.94 -8.71
N ALA A 217 -51.06 -86.41 -7.71
CA ALA A 217 -51.59 -87.78 -7.61
C ALA A 217 -52.35 -88.04 -6.29
N ARG A 218 -53.59 -88.51 -6.46
CA ARG A 218 -54.33 -89.51 -5.65
C ARG A 218 -54.48 -89.31 -4.14
N GLU A 219 -55.73 -89.25 -3.68
CA GLU A 219 -56.28 -90.34 -2.85
C GLU A 219 -57.82 -90.37 -2.86
N TYR A 220 -58.34 -91.60 -2.89
CA TYR A 220 -59.73 -92.00 -2.72
C TYR A 220 -60.00 -92.14 -1.21
N VAL A 221 -61.12 -91.61 -0.71
CA VAL A 221 -62.14 -92.27 0.15
C VAL A 221 -63.39 -91.40 0.13
#